data_AF-A0A957W2Z5-F1
#
_entry.id   AF-A0A957W2Z5-F1
#
_cell.length_a   1.000
_cell.length_b   1.000
_cell.length_c   1.000
_cell.angle_alpha   90.00
_cell.angle_beta   90.00
_cell.angle_gamma   90.00
#
_symmetry.space_group_name_H-M   'P 1'
#
loop_
_entity.id
_entity.type
_entity.pdbx_description
1 polymer ?
#
loop_
_entity_poly.entity_id
_entity_poly.type
_entity_poly.pdbx_seq_one_letter_code
_entity_poly.pdbx_strand_id
1 'polypeptide(L)'
;MTVPGITLELPPALYQRLAEVAEASHQSLNDVVLQSIQTGLPPSLDHVPDRFRVDLIALNQLSDDILLDVAALDLADDKAALYEELLFKNQQEQLEENEQALLDTLREEADLLMLRRAYAYALLKWRGHRIPTVVDMQTP
;
A
#
# COMPACT_ATOMS: atom_id res chain seq x y z
N MET A 1 14.12 23.20 20.60
CA MET A 1 13.44 21.95 20.20
C MET A 1 14.51 20.88 20.11
N THR A 2 14.39 19.78 20.86
CA THR A 2 15.39 18.69 20.86
C THR A 2 15.08 17.73 19.72
N VAL A 3 16.00 17.57 18.78
CA VAL A 3 15.90 16.53 17.75
C VAL A 3 16.28 15.19 18.42
N PRO A 4 15.38 14.19 18.45
CA PRO A 4 15.72 12.88 19.01
C PRO A 4 16.81 12.23 18.16
N GLY A 5 17.89 11.80 18.81
CA GLY A 5 18.98 11.05 18.18
C GLY A 5 18.91 9.58 18.55
N ILE A 6 19.26 8.71 17.61
CA ILE A 6 19.44 7.27 17.82
C ILE A 6 20.90 6.91 17.54
N THR A 7 21.46 6.00 18.34
CA THR A 7 22.79 5.41 18.09
C THR A 7 22.59 4.03 17.50
N LEU A 8 23.19 3.77 16.34
CA LEU A 8 23.08 2.52 15.62
C LEU A 8 24.44 1.82 15.61
N GLU A 9 24.48 0.57 16.08
CA GLU A 9 25.64 -0.30 15.92
C GLU A 9 25.61 -0.92 14.53
N LEU A 10 26.47 -0.45 13.63
CA LEU A 10 26.50 -0.89 12.24
C LEU A 10 27.63 -1.92 12.02
N PRO A 11 27.40 -3.01 11.27
CA PRO A 11 28.47 -3.88 10.83
C PRO A 11 29.54 -3.08 10.07
N PRO A 12 30.85 -3.36 10.27
CA PRO A 12 31.92 -2.57 9.66
C PRO A 12 31.81 -2.41 8.14
N ALA A 13 31.39 -3.47 7.45
CA ALA A 13 31.19 -3.44 6.00
C ALA A 13 30.06 -2.48 5.56
N LEU A 14 28.98 -2.38 6.34
CA LEU A 14 27.87 -1.47 6.04
C LEU A 14 28.27 -0.02 6.30
N TYR A 15 28.96 0.24 7.41
CA TYR A 15 29.50 1.56 7.73
C TYR A 15 30.43 2.06 6.62
N GLN A 16 31.39 1.22 6.18
CA GLN A 16 32.33 1.57 5.14
C GLN A 16 31.62 1.90 3.83
N ARG A 17 30.65 1.08 3.41
CA ARG A 17 29.86 1.34 2.20
C ARG A 17 29.11 2.67 2.26
N LEU A 18 28.51 3.01 3.41
CA LEU A 18 27.81 4.28 3.59
C LEU A 18 28.79 5.47 3.57
N ALA A 19 29.99 5.30 4.14
CA ALA A 19 31.04 6.32 4.10
C ALA A 19 31.56 6.58 2.68
N GLU A 20 31.79 5.52 1.89
CA GLU A 20 32.18 5.62 0.48
C GLU A 20 31.12 6.36 -0.36
N VAL A 21 29.83 6.07 -0.12
CA VAL A 21 28.72 6.78 -0.78
C VAL A 21 28.71 8.26 -0.38
N ALA A 22 28.88 8.58 0.91
CA ALA A 22 28.90 9.95 1.39
C ALA A 22 30.04 10.78 0.81
N GLU A 23 31.24 10.18 0.71
CA GLU A 23 32.40 10.80 0.07
C GLU A 23 32.13 11.05 -1.43
N ALA A 24 31.63 10.04 -2.14
CA ALA A 24 31.33 10.12 -3.57
C ALA A 24 30.18 11.11 -3.89
N SER A 25 29.19 11.23 -3.01
CA SER A 25 28.05 12.15 -3.18
C SER A 25 28.30 13.54 -2.60
N HIS A 26 29.43 13.78 -1.94
CA HIS A 26 29.74 15.00 -1.19
C HIS A 26 28.67 15.36 -0.14
N GLN A 27 28.03 14.35 0.45
CA GLN A 27 27.04 14.51 1.51
C GLN A 27 27.61 14.08 2.86
N SER A 28 26.97 14.49 3.96
CA SER A 28 27.36 13.96 5.26
C SER A 28 26.94 12.50 5.39
N LEU A 29 27.71 11.71 6.16
CA LEU A 29 27.33 10.33 6.48
C LEU A 29 25.93 10.27 7.10
N ASN A 30 25.59 11.25 7.94
CA ASN A 30 24.26 11.34 8.55
C ASN A 30 23.15 11.49 7.51
N ASP A 31 23.33 12.34 6.49
CA ASP A 31 22.33 12.54 5.43
C ASP A 31 22.14 11.27 4.58
N VAL A 32 23.24 10.60 4.23
CA VAL A 32 23.19 9.33 3.48
C VAL A 32 22.49 8.23 4.29
N VAL A 33 22.77 8.13 5.59
CA VAL A 33 22.09 7.21 6.50
C VAL A 33 20.60 7.55 6.57
N LEU A 34 20.25 8.82 6.77
CA LEU A 34 18.87 9.28 6.87
C LEU A 34 18.09 8.96 5.59
N GLN A 35 18.68 9.25 4.43
CA GLN A 35 18.09 8.97 3.12
C GLN A 35 17.92 7.46 2.88
N SER A 36 18.91 6.66 3.28
CA SER A 36 18.85 5.20 3.18
C SER A 36 17.73 4.63 4.05
N ILE A 37 17.58 5.14 5.28
CA ILE A 37 16.49 4.77 6.18
C ILE A 37 15.15 5.18 5.57
N GLN A 38 14.99 6.44 5.15
CA GLN A 38 13.77 6.96 4.54
C GLN A 38 13.33 6.12 3.32
N THR A 39 14.28 5.71 2.49
CA THR A 39 14.01 4.88 1.30
C THR A 39 13.65 3.44 1.68
N GLY A 40 14.17 2.94 2.80
CA GLY A 40 13.92 1.61 3.33
C GLY A 40 12.73 1.51 4.29
N LEU A 41 11.99 2.59 4.53
CA LEU A 41 10.80 2.55 5.39
C LEU A 41 9.66 1.78 4.71
N PRO A 42 8.83 1.08 5.50
CA PRO A 42 7.60 0.49 4.97
C PRO A 42 6.67 1.58 4.41
N PRO A 43 5.77 1.22 3.49
CA PRO A 43 4.82 2.17 2.92
C PRO A 43 4.03 2.88 4.02
N SER A 44 4.04 4.21 3.98
CA SER A 44 3.33 5.05 4.93
C SER A 44 1.81 4.96 4.73
N LEU A 45 1.08 5.01 5.85
CA LEU A 45 -0.37 5.09 5.87
C LEU A 45 -0.88 6.53 6.10
N ASP A 46 -0.02 7.55 6.11
CA ASP A 46 -0.39 8.93 6.51
C ASP A 46 -1.59 9.49 5.74
N HIS A 47 -1.70 9.17 4.45
CA HIS A 47 -2.76 9.65 3.55
C HIS A 47 -3.98 8.72 3.49
N VAL A 48 -3.99 7.61 4.24
CA VAL A 48 -5.14 6.70 4.29
C VAL A 48 -6.19 7.25 5.25
N PRO A 49 -7.48 7.31 4.85
CA PRO A 49 -8.57 7.67 5.75
C PRO A 49 -8.57 6.83 7.03
N ASP A 50 -8.79 7.46 8.18
CA ASP A 50 -8.70 6.80 9.49
C ASP A 50 -9.54 5.53 9.60
N ARG A 51 -10.72 5.54 8.97
CA ARG A 51 -11.63 4.39 8.90
C ARG A 51 -11.02 3.12 8.31
N PHE A 52 -9.98 3.23 7.49
CA PHE A 52 -9.31 2.11 6.83
C PHE A 52 -7.93 1.79 7.45
N ARG A 53 -7.40 2.64 8.34
CA ARG A 53 -6.06 2.47 8.90
C ARG A 53 -5.93 1.17 9.69
N VAL A 54 -6.94 0.83 10.50
CA VAL A 54 -6.90 -0.37 11.35
C VAL A 54 -6.78 -1.63 10.50
N ASP A 55 -7.57 -1.71 9.42
CA ASP A 55 -7.51 -2.81 8.46
C ASP A 55 -6.14 -2.93 7.81
N LEU A 56 -5.57 -1.81 7.35
CA LEU A 56 -4.28 -1.83 6.66
C LEU A 56 -3.10 -2.11 7.60
N ILE A 57 -3.15 -1.65 8.86
CA ILE A 57 -2.10 -1.95 9.84
C ILE A 57 -1.97 -3.47 10.05
N ALA A 58 -3.10 -4.19 10.06
CA ALA A 58 -3.09 -5.65 10.23
C ALA A 58 -2.29 -6.37 9.12
N LEU A 59 -2.25 -5.83 7.90
CA LEU A 59 -1.50 -6.41 6.78
C LEU A 59 0.02 -6.45 7.04
N ASN A 60 0.57 -5.55 7.87
CA ASN A 60 2.00 -5.53 8.19
C ASN A 60 2.47 -6.84 8.86
N GLN A 61 1.58 -7.55 9.55
CA GLN A 61 1.89 -8.78 10.29
C GLN A 61 1.71 -10.05 9.45
N LEU A 62 1.14 -9.95 8.25
CA LEU A 62 0.86 -11.09 7.39
C LEU A 62 2.14 -11.59 6.71
N SER A 63 2.19 -12.90 6.42
CA SER A 63 3.24 -13.51 5.60
C SER A 63 3.12 -13.08 4.14
N ASP A 64 4.18 -13.28 3.37
CA ASP A 64 4.21 -12.90 1.96
C ASP A 64 3.19 -13.66 1.13
N ASP A 65 2.97 -14.95 1.41
CA ASP A 65 1.97 -15.77 0.71
C ASP A 65 0.55 -15.22 0.91
N ILE A 66 0.20 -14.85 2.15
CA ILE A 66 -1.11 -14.27 2.45
C ILE A 66 -1.25 -12.87 1.84
N LEU A 67 -0.17 -12.08 1.80
CA LEU A 67 -0.20 -10.78 1.12
C LEU A 67 -0.40 -10.92 -0.38
N LEU A 68 0.14 -11.96 -1.01
CA LEU A 68 -0.11 -12.26 -2.42
C LEU A 68 -1.58 -12.59 -2.65
N ASP A 69 -2.17 -13.44 -1.80
CA ASP A 69 -3.61 -13.74 -1.86
C ASP A 69 -4.45 -12.47 -1.72
N VAL A 70 -4.17 -11.63 -0.71
CA VAL A 70 -4.88 -10.36 -0.49
C VAL A 70 -4.74 -9.41 -1.67
N ALA A 71 -3.56 -9.35 -2.29
CA ALA A 71 -3.31 -8.49 -3.44
C ALA A 71 -4.06 -8.95 -4.70
N ALA A 72 -4.28 -10.26 -4.82
CA ALA A 72 -5.03 -10.90 -5.90
C ALA A 72 -6.55 -10.98 -5.65
N LEU A 73 -7.05 -10.58 -4.49
CA LEU A 73 -8.49 -10.57 -4.22
C LEU A 73 -9.22 -9.60 -5.16
N ASP A 74 -10.39 -10.03 -5.63
CA ASP A 74 -11.34 -9.20 -6.36
C ASP A 74 -12.70 -9.18 -5.65
N LEU A 75 -13.54 -8.23 -6.05
CA LEU A 75 -14.91 -8.14 -5.57
C LEU A 75 -15.67 -9.38 -6.08
N ALA A 76 -16.47 -10.00 -5.22
CA ALA A 76 -17.26 -11.17 -5.61
C ALA A 76 -18.10 -10.87 -6.85
N ASP A 77 -18.16 -11.81 -7.80
CA ASP A 77 -18.79 -11.62 -9.11
C ASP A 77 -20.22 -11.06 -9.03
N ASP A 78 -21.03 -11.62 -8.13
CA ASP A 78 -22.42 -11.15 -7.91
C ASP A 78 -22.47 -9.68 -7.45
N LYS A 79 -21.54 -9.28 -6.58
CA LYS A 79 -21.44 -7.89 -6.09
C LYS A 79 -20.89 -6.96 -7.16
N ALA A 80 -19.94 -7.42 -7.97
CA ALA A 80 -19.39 -6.63 -9.08
C ALA A 80 -20.45 -6.36 -10.15
N ALA A 81 -21.22 -7.38 -10.54
CA ALA A 81 -22.32 -7.23 -11.49
C ALA A 81 -23.40 -6.28 -10.95
N LEU A 82 -23.80 -6.44 -9.69
CA LEU A 82 -24.76 -5.55 -9.05
C LEU A 82 -24.25 -4.10 -8.94
N TYR A 83 -22.96 -3.92 -8.63
CA TYR A 83 -22.35 -2.60 -8.56
C TYR A 83 -22.36 -1.91 -9.93
N GLU A 84 -22.04 -2.63 -11.00
CA GLU A 84 -22.10 -2.11 -12.38
C GLU A 84 -23.53 -1.75 -12.79
N GLU A 85 -24.51 -2.60 -12.47
CA GLU A 85 -25.94 -2.34 -12.74
C GLU A 85 -26.42 -1.06 -12.05
N LEU A 86 -26.13 -0.90 -10.75
CA LEU A 86 -26.53 0.27 -9.98
C LEU A 86 -25.82 1.54 -10.46
N LEU A 87 -24.54 1.45 -10.87
CA LEU A 87 -23.84 2.57 -11.48
C LEU A 87 -24.44 2.98 -12.82
N PHE A 88 -24.82 2.01 -13.66
CA PHE A 88 -25.49 2.28 -14.93
C PHE A 88 -26.86 2.94 -14.68
N LYS A 89 -27.64 2.42 -13.74
CA LYS A 89 -28.95 2.99 -13.39
C LYS A 89 -28.83 4.42 -12.83
N ASN A 90 -27.88 4.68 -11.94
CA ASN A 90 -27.61 6.01 -11.36
C ASN A 90 -27.25 7.08 -12.41
N GLN A 91 -26.63 6.67 -13.54
CA GLN A 91 -26.31 7.58 -14.64
C GLN A 91 -27.54 7.95 -15.48
N GLN A 92 -28.52 7.06 -15.58
CA GLN A 92 -29.71 7.25 -16.41
C GLN A 92 -30.83 7.94 -15.64
N GLU A 93 -31.00 7.58 -14.37
CA GLU A 93 -32.11 8.02 -13.54
C GLU A 93 -31.71 8.11 -12.06
N GLN A 94 -32.56 8.78 -11.28
CA GLN A 94 -32.34 8.90 -9.85
C GLN A 94 -32.70 7.57 -9.18
N LEU A 95 -31.74 6.98 -8.46
CA LEU A 95 -31.93 5.74 -7.72
C LEU A 95 -32.97 5.91 -6.61
N GLU A 96 -33.66 4.81 -6.30
CA GLU A 96 -34.46 4.72 -5.08
C GLU A 96 -33.54 4.76 -3.84
N GLU A 97 -34.09 5.15 -2.68
CA GLU A 97 -33.31 5.34 -1.45
C GLU A 97 -32.59 4.06 -0.98
N ASN A 98 -33.22 2.90 -1.14
CA ASN A 98 -32.65 1.58 -0.89
C ASN A 98 -31.51 1.23 -1.86
N GLU A 99 -31.67 1.55 -3.15
CA GLU A 99 -30.66 1.32 -4.18
C GLU A 99 -29.45 2.22 -3.98
N GLN A 100 -29.68 3.48 -3.60
CA GLN A 100 -28.60 4.42 -3.28
C GLN A 100 -27.79 3.94 -2.06
N ALA A 101 -28.46 3.52 -0.98
CA ALA A 101 -27.78 2.98 0.19
C ALA A 101 -26.97 1.71 -0.13
N LEU A 102 -27.50 0.85 -1.02
CA LEU A 102 -26.79 -0.34 -1.50
C LEU A 102 -25.58 0.02 -2.36
N LEU A 103 -25.72 0.99 -3.26
CA LEU A 103 -24.64 1.49 -4.09
C LEU A 103 -23.50 2.09 -3.24
N ASP A 104 -23.85 2.87 -2.21
CA ASP A 104 -22.86 3.45 -1.29
C ASP A 104 -22.11 2.36 -0.51
N THR A 105 -22.81 1.32 -0.07
CA THR A 105 -22.19 0.16 0.61
C THR A 105 -21.22 -0.57 -0.32
N LEU A 106 -21.63 -0.85 -1.57
CA LEU A 106 -20.77 -1.52 -2.56
C LEU A 106 -19.55 -0.68 -2.91
N ARG A 107 -19.70 0.65 -2.99
CA ARG A 107 -18.58 1.57 -3.20
C ARG A 107 -17.59 1.51 -2.05
N GLU A 108 -18.05 1.55 -0.80
CA GLU A 108 -17.18 1.45 0.37
C GLU A 108 -16.42 0.12 0.42
N GLU A 109 -17.08 -0.99 0.11
CA GLU A 109 -16.45 -2.31 0.02
C GLU A 109 -15.37 -2.36 -1.08
N ALA A 110 -15.68 -1.82 -2.26
CA ALA A 110 -14.75 -1.75 -3.39
C ALA A 110 -13.53 -0.87 -3.06
N ASP A 111 -13.74 0.30 -2.44
CA ASP A 111 -12.67 1.22 -2.03
C ASP A 111 -11.74 0.55 -1.00
N LEU A 112 -12.29 -0.11 0.01
CA LEU A 112 -11.51 -0.84 1.01
C LEU A 112 -10.72 -1.99 0.38
N LEU A 113 -11.34 -2.74 -0.52
CA LEU A 113 -10.67 -3.82 -1.26
C LEU A 113 -9.49 -3.26 -2.06
N MET A 114 -9.70 -2.20 -2.85
CA MET A 114 -8.62 -1.57 -3.62
C MET A 114 -7.47 -1.08 -2.74
N LEU A 115 -7.78 -0.45 -1.60
CA LEU A 115 -6.77 -0.01 -0.64
C LEU A 115 -5.98 -1.17 -0.04
N ARG A 116 -6.65 -2.27 0.32
CA ARG A 116 -5.98 -3.48 0.84
C ARG A 116 -5.05 -4.08 -0.21
N ARG A 117 -5.50 -4.20 -1.47
CA ARG A 117 -4.67 -4.71 -2.57
C ARG A 117 -3.45 -3.84 -2.81
N ALA A 118 -3.65 -2.53 -2.93
CA ALA A 118 -2.57 -1.57 -3.17
C ALA A 118 -1.53 -1.60 -2.04
N TYR A 119 -1.99 -1.67 -0.79
CA TYR A 119 -1.10 -1.75 0.37
C TYR A 119 -0.36 -3.09 0.47
N ALA A 120 -1.04 -4.21 0.20
CA ALA A 120 -0.41 -5.53 0.15
C ALA A 120 0.71 -5.57 -0.91
N TYR A 121 0.45 -5.05 -2.10
CA TYR A 121 1.47 -4.89 -3.14
C TYR A 121 2.63 -3.99 -2.71
N ALA A 122 2.34 -2.86 -2.05
CA ALA A 122 3.39 -1.97 -1.54
C ALA A 122 4.28 -2.67 -0.49
N LEU A 123 3.69 -3.47 0.41
CA LEU A 123 4.42 -4.26 1.39
C LEU A 123 5.27 -5.35 0.73
N LEU A 124 4.73 -6.07 -0.25
CA LEU A 124 5.46 -7.09 -1.01
C LEU A 124 6.69 -6.49 -1.70
N LYS A 125 6.54 -5.34 -2.37
CA LYS A 125 7.68 -4.63 -2.98
C LYS A 125 8.71 -4.18 -1.96
N TRP A 126 8.26 -3.65 -0.82
CA TRP A 126 9.15 -3.26 0.27
C TRP A 126 9.94 -4.46 0.82
N ARG A 127 9.32 -5.65 0.87
CA ARG A 127 9.97 -6.92 1.26
C ARG A 127 10.83 -7.55 0.15
N GLY A 128 10.94 -6.90 -1.02
CA GLY A 128 11.81 -7.33 -2.12
C GLY A 128 11.14 -8.23 -3.16
N HIS A 129 9.83 -8.42 -3.10
CA HIS A 129 9.09 -9.18 -4.12
C HIS A 129 8.88 -8.36 -5.40
N ARG A 130 8.78 -9.07 -6.52
CA ARG A 130 8.35 -8.45 -7.79
C ARG A 130 6.84 -8.32 -7.78
N ILE A 131 6.35 -7.10 -7.99
CA ILE A 131 4.92 -6.88 -8.21
C ILE A 131 4.60 -7.21 -9.68
N PRO A 132 3.54 -7.97 -9.97
CA PRO A 132 3.03 -8.13 -11.33
C PRO A 132 2.75 -6.77 -11.97
N THR A 133 3.12 -6.61 -13.22
CA THR A 133 2.80 -5.42 -14.00
C THR A 133 1.33 -5.45 -14.43
N VAL A 134 0.79 -4.31 -14.86
CA VAL A 134 -0.59 -4.23 -15.40
C VAL A 134 -0.80 -5.24 -16.54
N VAL A 135 0.25 -5.55 -17.32
CA VAL A 135 0.22 -6.56 -18.38
C VAL A 135 0.05 -7.97 -17.81
N ASP A 136 0.68 -8.27 -16.68
CA ASP A 136 0.57 -9.57 -16.01
C ASP A 136 -0.81 -9.77 -15.34
N MET A 137 -1.53 -8.68 -15.07
CA MET A 137 -2.88 -8.68 -14.48
C MET A 137 -4.01 -8.73 -15.52
N GLN A 138 -3.69 -8.54 -16.81
CA GLN A 138 -4.66 -8.53 -17.92
C GLN A 138 -4.74 -9.87 -18.67
N THR A 139 -3.98 -10.88 -18.25
CA THR A 139 -4.04 -12.21 -18.87
C THR A 139 -5.17 -13.05 -18.26
N PRO A 140 -6.02 -13.67 -19.11
CA PRO A 140 -7.15 -14.51 -18.70
C PRO A 140 -6.74 -15.84 -18.09
#